data_AF-A6IVP7-F1
#
_entry.id   AF-A6IVP7-F1
#
_cell.length_a   1.000
_cell.length_b   1.000
_cell.length_c   1.000
_cell.angle_alpha   90.00
_cell.angle_beta   90.00
_cell.angle_gamma   90.00
#
_symmetry.space_group_name_H-M   'P 1'
#
loop_
_entity.id
_entity.type
_entity.pdbx_description
1 polymer ?
#
loop_
_entity_poly.entity_id
_entity_poly.type
_entity_poly.pdbx_seq_one_letter_code
_entity_poly.pdbx_strand_id
1 'polypeptide(L)'
;MSFRFYITLSSLMLLTQRVTSLSLDISEGKVEAAWRGTRSRSSLCEHLWDALPYISYLLFFPALLGGSLCSFQRFQACVQRPRSLYPSISFWALTWRGLQILGLECLKVALRRVVSAGAGLDDCQRLECIYIMWSTAGLFKLTYYSHWILDDSLLHAAGFGSEAGQRPGEERYVPDVDIWTLETTHRISLFARQWNRSTAQWLKRLVFQRSRRWPVLQTFAFSAWWHGLHPGQVFGFLCWSVMVKADYLIHTFANGCIRSWPLRLLYRSLTWAHTQIIIAYVMLAVEGRSFSSLCRLCCSYNSIFPVTYCLLLFLLARRKHKCN
;
A
#
# COMPACT_ATOMS: atom_id res chain seq x y z
N MET A 1 0.00 24.56 -4.65
CA MET A 1 1.18 23.71 -4.96
C MET A 1 1.22 23.43 -6.45
N SER A 2 2.39 23.54 -7.09
CA SER A 2 2.56 23.31 -8.53
C SER A 2 2.57 21.81 -8.87
N PHE A 3 2.13 21.43 -10.06
CA PHE A 3 2.19 20.06 -10.59
C PHE A 3 3.61 19.46 -10.49
N ARG A 4 4.64 20.27 -10.75
CA ARG A 4 6.04 19.87 -10.65
C ARG A 4 6.41 19.38 -9.25
N PHE A 5 5.87 20.01 -8.21
CA PHE A 5 6.13 19.63 -6.83
C PHE A 5 5.64 18.21 -6.53
N TYR A 6 4.43 17.86 -7.00
CA TYR A 6 3.87 16.52 -6.77
C TYR A 6 4.64 15.42 -7.49
N ILE A 7 5.11 15.68 -8.71
CA ILE A 7 6.00 14.77 -9.43
C ILE A 7 7.28 14.54 -8.64
N THR A 8 7.97 15.62 -8.26
CA THR A 8 9.22 15.53 -7.51
C THR A 8 9.05 14.82 -6.17
N LEU A 9 7.95 15.09 -5.45
CA LEU A 9 7.65 14.41 -4.20
C LEU A 9 7.44 12.90 -4.42
N SER A 10 6.66 12.51 -5.43
CA SER A 10 6.45 11.09 -5.75
C SER A 10 7.76 10.39 -6.10
N SER A 11 8.58 10.99 -6.97
CA SER A 11 9.89 10.44 -7.32
C SER A 11 10.80 10.27 -6.11
N LEU A 12 10.86 11.27 -5.24
CA LEU A 12 11.71 11.22 -4.05
C LEU A 12 11.23 10.14 -3.07
N MET A 13 9.92 10.02 -2.87
CA MET A 13 9.33 9.00 -2.01
C MET A 13 9.69 7.59 -2.48
N LEU A 14 9.55 7.27 -3.78
CA LEU A 14 9.94 5.96 -4.32
C LEU A 14 11.46 5.74 -4.32
N LEU A 15 12.23 6.80 -4.59
CA LEU A 15 13.69 6.73 -4.52
C LEU A 15 14.17 6.38 -3.12
N THR A 16 13.58 6.95 -2.06
CA THR A 16 13.93 6.58 -0.68
C THR A 16 13.65 5.11 -0.39
N GLN A 17 12.55 4.55 -0.91
CA GLN A 17 12.25 3.12 -0.76
C GLN A 17 13.30 2.26 -1.47
N ARG A 18 13.71 2.61 -2.69
CA ARG A 18 14.73 1.88 -3.45
C ARG A 18 16.11 1.94 -2.78
N VAL A 19 16.57 3.13 -2.43
CA VAL A 19 17.89 3.33 -1.79
C VAL A 19 17.97 2.56 -0.48
N THR A 20 16.93 2.68 0.36
CA THR A 20 16.92 1.97 1.64
C THR A 20 16.82 0.47 1.44
N SER A 21 15.98 -0.02 0.52
CA SER A 21 15.86 -1.46 0.23
C SER A 21 17.15 -2.06 -0.30
N LEU A 22 17.81 -1.38 -1.24
CA LEU A 22 19.14 -1.77 -1.73
C LEU A 22 20.17 -1.78 -0.59
N SER A 23 20.16 -0.77 0.27
CA SER A 23 21.05 -0.73 1.44
C SER A 23 20.79 -1.92 2.37
N LEU A 24 19.52 -2.31 2.55
CA LEU A 24 19.17 -3.50 3.32
C LEU A 24 19.65 -4.78 2.62
N ASP A 25 19.51 -4.88 1.30
CA ASP A 25 19.98 -6.03 0.52
C ASP A 25 21.50 -6.22 0.64
N ILE A 26 22.26 -5.13 0.59
CA ILE A 26 23.71 -5.14 0.81
C ILE A 26 24.03 -5.57 2.25
N SER A 27 23.32 -5.02 3.25
CA SER A 27 23.55 -5.36 4.66
C SER A 27 23.23 -6.82 5.00
N GLU A 28 22.25 -7.40 4.31
CA GLU A 28 21.82 -8.79 4.47
C GLU A 28 22.64 -9.77 3.61
N GLY A 29 23.63 -9.28 2.86
CA GLY A 29 24.48 -10.10 1.99
C GLY A 29 23.76 -10.65 0.75
N LYS A 30 22.60 -10.10 0.38
CA LYS A 30 21.89 -10.45 -0.86
C LYS A 30 22.58 -9.85 -2.08
N VAL A 31 23.16 -8.67 -1.93
CA VAL A 31 23.90 -7.98 -3.01
C VAL A 31 25.31 -7.75 -2.52
N GLU A 32 26.30 -8.20 -3.30
CA GLU A 32 27.70 -7.91 -3.01
C GLU A 32 27.97 -6.42 -3.23
N ALA A 33 28.49 -5.74 -2.21
CA ALA A 33 28.95 -4.37 -2.38
C ALA A 33 30.19 -4.37 -3.28
N ALA A 34 30.10 -3.75 -4.46
CA ALA A 34 31.23 -3.58 -5.38
C ALA A 34 32.49 -3.01 -4.70
N TRP A 35 32.30 -2.23 -3.64
CA TRP A 35 33.33 -1.57 -2.86
C TRP A 35 34.11 -2.45 -1.88
N ARG A 36 33.71 -3.70 -1.63
CA ARG A 36 34.32 -4.52 -0.56
C ARG A 36 35.66 -5.17 -0.95
N GLY A 37 36.15 -4.91 -2.16
CA GLY A 37 37.39 -5.47 -2.71
C GLY A 37 38.31 -4.45 -3.37
N THR A 38 38.61 -3.31 -2.75
CA THR A 38 39.59 -2.37 -3.35
C THR A 38 41.02 -2.87 -3.15
N ARG A 39 41.51 -3.64 -4.12
CA ARG A 39 42.94 -3.81 -4.36
C ARG A 39 43.42 -2.56 -5.12
N SER A 40 44.30 -1.78 -4.48
CA SER A 40 45.28 -0.87 -5.06
C SER A 40 44.97 -0.24 -6.44
N ARG A 41 44.53 1.04 -6.41
CA ARG A 41 44.70 2.03 -7.49
C ARG A 41 43.79 1.89 -8.73
N SER A 42 42.48 1.71 -8.51
CA SER A 42 41.49 1.74 -9.59
C SER A 42 41.25 3.15 -10.15
N SER A 43 41.08 3.25 -11.47
CA SER A 43 40.84 4.51 -12.17
C SER A 43 39.43 5.05 -11.90
N LEU A 44 39.19 6.36 -12.10
CA LEU A 44 37.84 6.95 -12.02
C LEU A 44 36.84 6.23 -12.94
N CYS A 45 37.32 5.70 -14.07
CA CYS A 45 36.50 4.96 -15.02
C CYS A 45 35.94 3.66 -14.41
N GLU A 46 36.75 2.90 -13.68
CA GLU A 46 36.33 1.65 -13.03
C GLU A 46 35.26 1.91 -11.96
N HIS A 47 35.43 2.97 -11.17
CA HIS A 47 34.44 3.39 -10.18
C HIS A 47 33.09 3.75 -10.82
N LEU A 48 33.11 4.38 -12.00
CA LEU A 48 31.89 4.72 -12.75
C LEU A 48 31.22 3.47 -13.31
N TRP A 49 32.00 2.50 -13.81
CA TRP A 49 31.46 1.22 -14.28
C TRP A 49 30.80 0.41 -13.15
N ASP A 50 31.41 0.39 -11.97
CA ASP A 50 30.85 -0.28 -10.78
C ASP A 50 29.60 0.43 -10.25
N ALA A 51 29.53 1.77 -10.36
CA ALA A 51 28.38 2.56 -9.92
C ALA A 51 27.20 2.54 -10.90
N LEU A 52 27.45 2.31 -12.19
CA LEU A 52 26.45 2.44 -13.26
C LEU A 52 25.19 1.55 -13.05
N PRO A 53 25.29 0.27 -12.63
CA PRO A 53 24.10 -0.54 -12.36
C PRO A 53 23.23 0.02 -11.25
N TYR A 54 23.85 0.56 -10.19
CA TYR A 54 23.14 1.17 -9.06
C TYR A 54 22.44 2.46 -9.49
N ILE A 55 23.13 3.33 -10.23
CA ILE A 55 22.54 4.57 -10.76
C ILE A 55 21.37 4.23 -11.70
N SER A 56 21.54 3.23 -12.57
CA SER A 56 20.49 2.77 -13.49
C SER A 56 19.27 2.24 -12.75
N TYR A 57 19.47 1.50 -11.67
CA TYR A 57 18.39 1.01 -10.81
C TYR A 57 17.65 2.16 -10.11
N LEU A 58 18.38 3.13 -9.55
CA LEU A 58 17.78 4.27 -8.86
C LEU A 58 16.96 5.14 -9.81
N LEU A 59 17.46 5.33 -11.04
CA LEU A 59 16.82 6.10 -12.12
C LEU A 59 15.89 5.25 -13.00
N PHE A 60 15.53 4.04 -12.58
CA PHE A 60 14.68 3.13 -13.36
C PHE A 60 13.31 3.78 -13.67
N PHE A 61 13.18 4.25 -14.92
CA PHE A 61 12.09 5.12 -15.38
C PHE A 61 10.68 4.51 -15.27
N PRO A 62 10.45 3.21 -15.54
CA PRO A 62 9.12 2.61 -15.50
C PRO A 62 8.47 2.66 -14.12
N ALA A 63 9.28 2.77 -13.06
CA ALA A 63 8.78 2.91 -11.70
C ALA A 63 9.28 4.19 -10.99
N LEU A 64 9.65 5.22 -11.77
CA LEU A 64 10.22 6.47 -11.23
C LEU A 64 9.17 7.38 -10.59
N LEU A 65 7.96 7.41 -11.15
CA LEU A 65 6.86 8.28 -10.68
C LEU A 65 5.79 7.52 -9.89
N GLY A 66 5.74 6.22 -10.05
CA GLY A 66 4.73 5.29 -9.53
C GLY A 66 5.25 3.85 -9.63
N GLY A 67 4.48 2.86 -9.21
CA GLY A 67 4.75 1.46 -9.45
C GLY A 67 5.45 0.67 -8.34
N SER A 68 5.39 -0.65 -8.49
CA SER A 68 5.88 -1.59 -7.48
C SER A 68 7.39 -1.47 -7.28
N LEU A 69 7.80 -1.59 -6.02
CA LEU A 69 9.20 -1.72 -5.67
C LEU A 69 9.77 -3.02 -6.27
N CYS A 70 10.68 -2.88 -7.24
CA CYS A 70 11.49 -3.97 -7.76
C CYS A 70 12.78 -4.06 -6.95
N SER A 71 13.20 -5.26 -6.53
CA SER A 71 14.50 -5.44 -5.87
C SER A 71 15.66 -5.22 -6.86
N PHE A 72 16.84 -4.89 -6.34
CA PHE A 72 18.01 -4.69 -7.18
C PHE A 72 18.42 -5.98 -7.93
N GLN A 73 18.36 -7.13 -7.25
CA GLN A 73 18.66 -8.43 -7.86
C GLN A 73 17.75 -8.73 -9.05
N ARG A 74 16.44 -8.50 -8.88
CA ARG A 74 15.46 -8.68 -9.96
C ARG A 74 15.70 -7.70 -11.09
N PHE A 75 15.98 -6.43 -10.75
CA PHE A 75 16.31 -5.43 -11.75
C PHE A 75 17.51 -5.85 -12.60
N GLN A 76 18.59 -6.26 -11.94
CA GLN A 76 19.80 -6.73 -12.59
C GLN A 76 19.53 -7.97 -13.46
N ALA A 77 18.79 -8.95 -12.94
CA ALA A 77 18.42 -10.16 -13.68
C ALA A 77 17.60 -9.84 -14.95
N CYS A 78 16.68 -8.88 -14.89
CA CYS A 78 15.89 -8.44 -16.04
C CYS A 78 16.71 -7.66 -17.07
N VAL A 79 17.62 -6.80 -16.64
CA VAL A 79 18.46 -5.97 -17.54
C VAL A 79 19.56 -6.78 -18.20
N GLN A 80 20.16 -7.73 -17.48
CA GLN A 80 21.22 -8.60 -18.01
C GLN A 80 20.69 -9.78 -18.83
N ARG A 81 19.35 -9.91 -18.96
CA ARG A 81 18.73 -11.00 -19.68
C ARG A 81 19.05 -10.92 -21.18
N PRO A 82 19.49 -12.02 -21.82
CA PRO A 82 19.66 -12.06 -23.28
C PRO A 82 18.36 -11.75 -24.03
N ARG A 83 18.47 -11.06 -25.17
CA ARG A 83 17.32 -10.71 -26.04
C ARG A 83 16.45 -11.92 -26.43
N SER A 84 17.04 -13.10 -26.59
CA SER A 84 16.36 -14.36 -26.93
C SER A 84 15.43 -14.90 -25.85
N LEU A 85 15.56 -14.43 -24.61
CA LEU A 85 14.77 -14.85 -23.46
C LEU A 85 13.73 -13.80 -23.03
N TYR A 86 13.56 -12.72 -23.81
CA TYR A 86 12.48 -11.79 -23.54
C TYR A 86 11.15 -12.42 -23.94
N PRO A 87 10.18 -12.51 -23.02
CA PRO A 87 8.86 -12.98 -23.34
C PRO A 87 8.24 -12.03 -24.35
N SER A 88 7.57 -12.58 -25.36
CA SER A 88 6.78 -11.77 -26.29
C SER A 88 5.70 -11.04 -25.51
N ILE A 89 5.56 -9.74 -25.78
CA ILE A 89 4.49 -8.95 -25.19
C ILE A 89 3.18 -9.48 -25.77
N SER A 90 2.37 -10.10 -24.93
CA SER A 90 1.04 -10.56 -25.35
C SER A 90 0.15 -9.34 -25.60
N PHE A 91 -0.17 -9.10 -26.86
CA PHE A 91 -1.10 -8.04 -27.26
C PHE A 91 -2.44 -8.17 -26.52
N TRP A 92 -2.93 -9.40 -26.37
CA TRP A 92 -4.14 -9.70 -25.61
C TRP A 92 -4.05 -9.29 -24.14
N ALA A 93 -2.90 -9.54 -23.48
CA ALA A 93 -2.71 -9.12 -22.10
C ALA A 93 -2.69 -7.58 -21.96
N LEU A 94 -2.11 -6.89 -22.95
CA LEU A 94 -2.07 -5.43 -22.97
C LEU A 94 -3.46 -4.82 -23.24
N THR A 95 -4.22 -5.36 -24.20
CA THR A 95 -5.58 -4.89 -24.49
C THR A 95 -6.52 -5.13 -23.31
N TRP A 96 -6.42 -6.28 -22.63
CA TRP A 96 -7.20 -6.56 -21.42
C TRP A 96 -6.92 -5.56 -20.31
N ARG A 97 -5.64 -5.23 -20.06
CA ARG A 97 -5.24 -4.20 -19.08
C ARG A 97 -5.75 -2.81 -19.48
N GLY A 98 -5.69 -2.48 -20.76
CA GLY A 98 -6.27 -1.23 -21.29
C GLY A 98 -7.77 -1.12 -21.04
N LEU A 99 -8.53 -2.20 -21.28
CA LEU A 99 -9.96 -2.27 -20.99
C LEU A 99 -10.25 -2.13 -19.49
N GLN A 100 -9.43 -2.74 -18.62
CA GLN A 100 -9.56 -2.59 -17.17
C GLN A 100 -9.36 -1.13 -16.72
N ILE A 101 -8.32 -0.46 -17.21
CA ILE A 101 -8.06 0.96 -16.90
C ILE A 101 -9.22 1.81 -17.39
N LEU A 102 -9.68 1.62 -18.63
CA LEU A 102 -10.81 2.37 -19.19
C LEU A 102 -12.09 2.16 -18.35
N GLY A 103 -12.38 0.92 -17.94
CA GLY A 103 -13.51 0.60 -17.08
C GLY A 103 -13.45 1.30 -15.73
N LEU A 104 -12.27 1.31 -15.08
CA LEU A 104 -12.05 2.01 -13.81
C LEU A 104 -12.20 3.53 -13.96
N GLU A 105 -11.68 4.11 -15.04
CA GLU A 105 -11.81 5.55 -15.31
C GLU A 105 -13.27 5.93 -15.57
N CYS A 106 -14.02 5.15 -16.35
CA CYS A 106 -15.45 5.33 -16.55
C CYS A 106 -16.23 5.25 -15.23
N LEU A 107 -15.94 4.24 -14.41
CA LEU A 107 -16.56 4.08 -13.09
C LEU A 107 -16.22 5.26 -12.16
N LYS A 108 -14.97 5.75 -12.19
CA LYS A 108 -14.53 6.91 -11.42
C LYS A 108 -15.26 8.17 -11.86
N VAL A 109 -15.45 8.40 -13.16
CA VAL A 109 -16.22 9.53 -13.69
C VAL A 109 -17.68 9.43 -13.26
N ALA A 110 -18.29 8.25 -13.36
CA ALA A 110 -19.66 8.02 -12.91
C ALA A 110 -19.82 8.31 -11.40
N LEU A 111 -18.94 7.75 -10.57
CA LEU A 111 -18.95 7.99 -9.13
C LEU A 111 -18.69 9.45 -8.78
N ARG A 112 -17.80 10.14 -9.53
CA ARG A 112 -17.51 11.56 -9.31
C ARG A 112 -18.75 12.40 -9.55
N ARG A 113 -19.54 12.11 -10.58
CA ARG A 113 -20.81 12.81 -10.85
C ARG A 113 -21.80 12.64 -9.70
N VAL A 114 -21.89 11.43 -9.15
CA VAL A 114 -22.75 11.13 -7.99
C VAL A 114 -22.29 11.89 -6.75
N VAL A 115 -20.99 11.85 -6.45
CA VAL A 115 -20.41 12.57 -5.29
C VAL A 115 -20.54 14.08 -5.44
N SER A 116 -20.36 14.64 -6.64
CA SER A 116 -20.51 16.08 -6.88
C SER A 116 -21.95 16.57 -6.83
N ALA A 117 -22.92 15.68 -7.08
CA ALA A 117 -24.34 16.00 -7.00
C ALA A 117 -24.90 15.85 -5.58
N GLY A 118 -24.23 15.09 -4.72
CA GLY A 118 -24.61 14.89 -3.32
C GLY A 118 -24.17 16.03 -2.41
N ALA A 119 -24.73 16.06 -1.19
CA ALA A 119 -24.28 16.96 -0.15
C ALA A 119 -22.83 16.66 0.25
N GLY A 120 -22.09 17.70 0.65
CA GLY A 120 -20.77 17.52 1.25
C GLY A 120 -20.87 16.93 2.66
N LEU A 121 -19.72 16.57 3.25
CA LEU A 121 -19.64 16.16 4.66
C LEU A 121 -20.13 17.22 5.66
N ASP A 122 -20.34 18.46 5.20
CA ASP A 122 -20.78 19.59 6.02
C ASP A 122 -22.29 19.59 6.31
N ASP A 123 -23.11 18.99 5.44
CA ASP A 123 -24.58 19.06 5.53
C ASP A 123 -25.25 17.68 5.56
N CYS A 124 -24.45 16.63 5.77
CA CYS A 124 -24.94 15.26 5.73
C CYS A 124 -25.70 14.87 6.99
N GLN A 125 -26.79 14.10 6.84
CA GLN A 125 -27.53 13.57 7.97
C GLN A 125 -27.32 12.06 8.18
N ARG A 126 -26.77 11.68 9.35
CA ARG A 126 -26.66 10.27 9.84
C ARG A 126 -26.12 9.28 8.78
N LEU A 127 -27.00 8.50 8.14
CA LEU A 127 -26.64 7.48 7.15
C LEU A 127 -26.10 8.09 5.85
N GLU A 128 -26.53 9.31 5.52
CA GLU A 128 -26.01 10.04 4.37
C GLU A 128 -24.51 10.32 4.51
N CYS A 129 -24.04 10.61 5.73
CA CYS A 129 -22.62 10.78 6.01
C CYS A 129 -21.80 9.52 5.74
N ILE A 130 -22.38 8.34 5.96
CA ILE A 130 -21.73 7.06 5.65
C ILE A 130 -21.63 6.89 4.15
N TYR A 131 -22.72 7.18 3.42
CA TYR A 131 -22.75 7.11 1.97
C TYR A 131 -21.74 8.06 1.32
N ILE A 132 -21.69 9.31 1.77
CA ILE A 132 -20.73 10.32 1.27
C ILE A 132 -19.30 9.89 1.56
N MET A 133 -19.01 9.42 2.78
CA MET A 133 -17.68 8.91 3.14
C MET A 133 -17.29 7.72 2.27
N TRP A 134 -18.17 6.73 2.14
CA TRP A 134 -17.89 5.51 1.38
C TRP A 134 -17.70 5.80 -0.11
N SER A 135 -18.53 6.67 -0.69
CA SER A 135 -18.44 7.09 -2.09
C SER A 135 -17.17 7.91 -2.35
N THR A 136 -16.81 8.82 -1.43
CA THR A 136 -15.57 9.61 -1.51
C THR A 136 -14.34 8.72 -1.39
N ALA A 137 -14.33 7.77 -0.45
CA ALA A 137 -13.27 6.78 -0.34
C ALA A 137 -13.19 5.90 -1.60
N GLY A 138 -14.33 5.54 -2.20
CA GLY A 138 -14.42 4.87 -3.48
C GLY A 138 -13.69 5.62 -4.59
N LEU A 139 -13.81 6.95 -4.66
CA LEU A 139 -13.07 7.77 -5.63
C LEU A 139 -11.56 7.69 -5.42
N PHE A 140 -11.09 7.71 -4.16
CA PHE A 140 -9.68 7.51 -3.86
C PHE A 140 -9.22 6.12 -4.29
N LYS A 141 -9.94 5.06 -3.89
CA LYS A 141 -9.63 3.67 -4.27
C LYS A 141 -9.54 3.50 -5.79
N LEU A 142 -10.52 3.98 -6.55
CA LEU A 142 -10.52 3.90 -8.01
C LEU A 142 -9.32 4.63 -8.62
N THR A 143 -8.93 5.79 -8.07
CA THR A 143 -7.74 6.52 -8.52
C THR A 143 -6.46 5.69 -8.30
N TYR A 144 -6.29 5.11 -7.11
CA TYR A 144 -5.14 4.25 -6.83
C TYR A 144 -5.14 2.97 -7.67
N TYR A 145 -6.30 2.33 -7.87
CA TYR A 145 -6.43 1.12 -8.70
C TYR A 145 -6.07 1.38 -10.16
N SER A 146 -6.57 2.47 -10.74
CA SER A 146 -6.19 2.88 -12.10
C SER A 146 -4.68 3.09 -12.22
N HIS A 147 -4.08 3.82 -11.27
CA HIS A 147 -2.64 4.09 -11.28
C HIS A 147 -1.81 2.83 -11.11
N TRP A 148 -2.15 1.94 -10.17
CA TRP A 148 -1.39 0.70 -9.98
C TRP A 148 -1.49 -0.26 -11.17
N ILE A 149 -2.66 -0.36 -11.84
CA ILE A 149 -2.76 -1.15 -13.07
C ILE A 149 -1.93 -0.52 -14.19
N LEU A 150 -1.91 0.82 -14.31
CA LEU A 150 -1.09 1.53 -15.29
C LEU A 150 0.40 1.28 -15.05
N ASP A 151 0.86 1.42 -13.79
CA ASP A 151 2.25 1.19 -13.41
C ASP A 151 2.67 -0.26 -13.66
N ASP A 152 1.82 -1.23 -13.28
CA ASP A 152 2.04 -2.65 -13.56
C ASP A 152 2.12 -2.91 -15.07
N SER A 153 1.26 -2.27 -15.86
CA SER A 153 1.30 -2.36 -17.33
C SER A 153 2.57 -1.78 -17.93
N LEU A 154 3.08 -0.66 -17.39
CA LEU A 154 4.33 -0.05 -17.80
C LEU A 154 5.54 -0.95 -17.49
N LEU A 155 5.55 -1.60 -16.32
CA LEU A 155 6.54 -2.62 -15.97
C LEU A 155 6.50 -3.82 -16.90
N HIS A 156 5.30 -4.29 -17.28
CA HIS A 156 5.14 -5.36 -18.26
C HIS A 156 5.69 -4.96 -19.62
N ALA A 157 5.37 -3.74 -20.10
CA ALA A 157 5.88 -3.21 -21.36
C ALA A 157 7.42 -3.04 -21.36
N ALA A 158 8.00 -2.71 -20.21
CA ALA A 158 9.45 -2.63 -20.03
C ALA A 158 10.16 -4.00 -19.90
N GLY A 159 9.40 -5.12 -19.93
CA GLY A 159 9.95 -6.48 -19.82
C GLY A 159 10.09 -7.03 -18.39
N PHE A 160 9.55 -6.33 -17.39
CA PHE A 160 9.66 -6.68 -15.97
C PHE A 160 8.45 -7.47 -15.42
N GLY A 161 7.39 -7.65 -16.21
CA GLY A 161 6.13 -8.24 -15.73
C GLY A 161 5.98 -9.76 -15.86
N SER A 162 6.90 -10.45 -16.54
CA SER A 162 6.72 -11.87 -16.86
C SER A 162 7.37 -12.82 -15.85
N GLU A 163 6.65 -13.89 -15.51
CA GLU A 163 7.20 -15.09 -14.88
C GLU A 163 7.84 -16.04 -15.88
N ALA A 164 7.44 -15.97 -17.15
CA ALA A 164 8.01 -16.79 -18.21
C ALA A 164 9.49 -16.39 -18.42
N GLY A 165 10.38 -17.34 -18.17
CA GLY A 165 11.84 -17.16 -18.27
C GLY A 165 12.54 -16.84 -16.95
N GLN A 166 11.86 -16.87 -15.80
CA GLN A 166 12.55 -16.81 -14.50
C GLN A 166 13.40 -18.06 -14.28
N ARG A 167 14.66 -17.86 -13.93
CA ARG A 167 15.55 -18.97 -13.56
C ARG A 167 15.19 -19.49 -12.16
N PRO A 168 15.42 -20.79 -11.85
CA PRO A 168 15.26 -21.30 -10.49
C PRO A 168 16.12 -20.48 -9.52
N GLY A 169 15.48 -19.88 -8.52
CA GLY A 169 16.15 -19.00 -7.53
C GLY A 169 16.01 -17.49 -7.79
N GLU A 170 15.45 -17.05 -8.92
CA GLU A 170 15.13 -15.64 -9.14
C GLU A 170 13.91 -15.19 -8.31
N GLU A 171 13.93 -13.95 -7.85
CA GLU A 171 12.83 -13.38 -7.07
C GLU A 171 11.56 -13.21 -7.92
N ARG A 172 10.46 -13.82 -7.46
CA ARG A 172 9.18 -13.87 -8.17
C ARG A 172 8.58 -12.48 -8.35
N TYR A 173 7.93 -12.26 -9.50
CA TYR A 173 7.16 -11.04 -9.72
C TYR A 173 5.93 -11.03 -8.82
N VAL A 174 5.70 -9.94 -8.13
CA VAL A 174 4.49 -9.79 -7.32
C VAL A 174 3.84 -8.47 -7.71
N PRO A 175 2.66 -8.52 -8.37
CA PRO A 175 1.90 -7.32 -8.68
C PRO A 175 1.59 -6.54 -7.41
N ASP A 176 1.63 -5.21 -7.50
CA ASP A 176 1.36 -4.36 -6.34
C ASP A 176 -0.11 -4.37 -5.92
N VAL A 177 -0.99 -4.67 -6.88
CA VAL A 177 -2.43 -4.54 -6.74
C VAL A 177 -3.13 -5.89 -6.76
N ASP A 178 -4.00 -6.09 -5.77
CA ASP A 178 -4.99 -7.17 -5.73
C ASP A 178 -6.32 -6.54 -5.32
N ILE A 179 -7.03 -5.99 -6.31
CA ILE A 179 -8.31 -5.29 -6.12
C ILE A 179 -9.32 -6.23 -5.47
N TRP A 180 -9.34 -7.50 -5.90
CA TRP A 180 -10.28 -8.47 -5.38
C TRP A 180 -10.10 -8.67 -3.87
N THR A 181 -8.87 -8.90 -3.42
CA THR A 181 -8.59 -9.05 -1.99
C THR A 181 -8.92 -7.76 -1.21
N LEU A 182 -8.64 -6.58 -1.76
CA LEU A 182 -8.95 -5.30 -1.11
C LEU A 182 -10.46 -5.06 -0.96
N GLU A 183 -11.25 -5.40 -1.96
CA GLU A 183 -12.70 -5.20 -1.93
C GLU A 183 -13.45 -6.31 -1.18
N THR A 184 -12.89 -7.52 -1.08
CA THR A 184 -13.56 -8.67 -0.43
C THR A 184 -13.04 -9.02 0.96
N THR A 185 -11.91 -8.45 1.40
CA THR A 185 -11.37 -8.75 2.72
C THR A 185 -12.31 -8.31 3.85
N HIS A 186 -12.45 -9.18 4.84
CA HIS A 186 -13.16 -8.93 6.09
C HIS A 186 -12.21 -8.63 7.26
N ARG A 187 -10.93 -8.37 6.95
CA ARG A 187 -9.89 -8.05 7.93
C ARG A 187 -9.14 -6.79 7.54
N ILE A 188 -9.03 -5.87 8.49
CA ILE A 188 -8.31 -4.60 8.34
C ILE A 188 -6.80 -4.86 8.26
N SER A 189 -6.28 -5.84 9.01
CA SER A 189 -4.87 -6.22 8.93
C SER A 189 -4.48 -6.79 7.56
N LEU A 190 -5.40 -7.50 6.89
CA LEU A 190 -5.17 -8.01 5.54
C LEU A 190 -5.20 -6.86 4.53
N PHE A 191 -6.19 -5.96 4.64
CA PHE A 191 -6.25 -4.76 3.81
C PHE A 191 -4.95 -3.95 3.90
N ALA A 192 -4.45 -3.68 5.12
CA ALA A 192 -3.21 -2.92 5.33
C ALA A 192 -1.96 -3.54 4.71
N ARG A 193 -1.91 -4.87 4.57
CA ARG A 193 -0.78 -5.58 3.93
C ARG A 193 -0.88 -5.59 2.41
N GLN A 194 -2.09 -5.47 1.87
CA GLN A 194 -2.35 -5.55 0.44
C GLN A 194 -2.50 -4.17 -0.22
N TRP A 195 -2.82 -3.14 0.57
CA TRP A 195 -2.86 -1.75 0.11
C TRP A 195 -1.43 -1.26 -0.12
N ASN A 196 -1.06 -1.05 -1.39
CA ASN A 196 0.32 -0.77 -1.80
C ASN A 196 1.29 -1.83 -1.25
N ARG A 197 1.17 -3.05 -1.77
CA ARG A 197 1.83 -4.25 -1.25
C ARG A 197 3.35 -4.10 -1.15
N SER A 198 3.97 -3.44 -2.11
CA SER A 198 5.41 -3.20 -2.20
C SER A 198 5.88 -2.26 -1.09
N THR A 199 5.16 -1.15 -0.86
CA THR A 199 5.39 -0.26 0.28
C THR A 199 5.14 -0.98 1.61
N ALA A 200 4.08 -1.79 1.71
CA ALA A 200 3.79 -2.55 2.92
C ALA A 200 4.88 -3.58 3.24
N GLN A 201 5.45 -4.24 2.23
CA GLN A 201 6.60 -5.16 2.39
C GLN A 201 7.87 -4.42 2.78
N TRP A 202 8.14 -3.27 2.16
CA TRP A 202 9.26 -2.39 2.53
C TRP A 202 9.16 -1.95 3.99
N LEU A 203 8.01 -1.41 4.41
CA LEU A 203 7.75 -1.01 5.80
C LEU A 203 7.86 -2.19 6.78
N LYS A 204 7.38 -3.38 6.37
CA LYS A 204 7.51 -4.59 7.17
C LYS A 204 8.97 -4.94 7.43
N ARG A 205 9.82 -4.91 6.40
CA ARG A 205 11.24 -5.24 6.50
C ARG A 205 12.04 -4.16 7.24
N LEU A 206 11.76 -2.89 6.93
CA LEU A 206 12.50 -1.75 7.45
C LEU A 206 12.18 -1.47 8.93
N VAL A 207 10.90 -1.57 9.32
CA VAL A 207 10.43 -1.18 10.65
C VAL A 207 9.86 -2.38 11.39
N PHE A 208 8.76 -2.97 10.90
CA PHE A 208 7.98 -3.95 11.66
C PHE A 208 8.80 -5.12 12.21
N GLN A 209 9.65 -5.74 11.38
CA GLN A 209 10.48 -6.89 11.77
C GLN A 209 11.65 -6.53 12.67
N ARG A 210 12.07 -5.26 12.67
CA ARG A 210 13.20 -4.76 13.48
C ARG A 210 12.73 -4.19 14.83
N SER A 211 11.46 -3.84 14.94
CA SER A 211 10.84 -3.32 16.16
C SER A 211 10.51 -4.41 17.17
N ARG A 212 11.14 -4.40 18.34
CA ARG A 212 10.84 -5.33 19.45
C ARG A 212 9.56 -4.95 20.22
N ARG A 213 9.26 -3.65 20.34
CA ARG A 213 8.12 -3.12 21.10
C ARG A 213 7.16 -2.39 20.15
N TRP A 214 5.88 -2.74 20.22
CA TRP A 214 4.79 -2.13 19.45
C TRP A 214 5.07 -2.01 17.93
N PRO A 215 5.42 -3.11 17.24
CA PRO A 215 5.84 -3.07 15.84
C PRO A 215 4.78 -2.47 14.90
N VAL A 216 3.49 -2.74 15.14
CA VAL A 216 2.38 -2.13 14.39
C VAL A 216 2.40 -0.60 14.50
N LEU A 217 2.47 -0.08 15.73
CA LEU A 217 2.43 1.36 15.97
C LEU A 217 3.64 2.06 15.36
N GLN A 218 4.84 1.52 15.55
CA GLN A 218 6.06 2.10 14.99
C GLN A 218 6.02 2.12 13.46
N THR A 219 5.50 1.06 12.83
CA THR A 219 5.38 0.98 11.37
C THR A 219 4.45 2.06 10.82
N PHE A 220 3.27 2.23 11.42
CA PHE A 220 2.31 3.26 11.00
C PHE A 220 2.77 4.69 11.35
N ALA A 221 3.45 4.89 12.48
CA ALA A 221 4.05 6.18 12.82
C ALA A 221 5.13 6.58 11.80
N PHE A 222 5.98 5.63 11.41
CA PHE A 222 6.95 5.84 10.34
C PHE A 222 6.28 6.09 8.99
N SER A 223 5.18 5.41 8.69
CA SER A 223 4.36 5.69 7.49
C SER A 223 3.85 7.13 7.50
N ALA A 224 3.31 7.61 8.62
CA ALA A 224 2.87 9.01 8.75
C ALA A 224 4.02 10.01 8.54
N TRP A 225 5.19 9.71 9.09
CA TRP A 225 6.41 10.48 8.87
C TRP A 225 6.76 10.55 7.39
N TRP A 226 6.85 9.40 6.74
CA TRP A 226 7.22 9.29 5.33
C TRP A 226 6.26 10.02 4.39
N HIS A 227 4.97 10.07 4.73
CA HIS A 227 3.95 10.77 3.95
C HIS A 227 3.91 12.29 4.15
N GLY A 228 4.58 12.85 5.17
CA GLY A 228 4.73 14.30 5.35
C GLY A 228 4.13 14.91 6.62
N LEU A 229 3.63 14.10 7.57
CA LEU A 229 3.12 14.55 8.88
C LEU A 229 2.04 15.63 8.85
N HIS A 230 1.24 15.70 7.78
CA HIS A 230 0.04 16.52 7.81
C HIS A 230 -0.93 16.02 8.89
N PRO A 231 -1.77 16.90 9.49
CA PRO A 231 -2.69 16.52 10.56
C PRO A 231 -3.48 15.23 10.27
N GLY A 232 -3.96 15.08 9.03
CA GLY A 232 -4.74 13.91 8.65
C GLY A 232 -3.92 12.65 8.46
N GLN A 233 -2.69 12.77 8.00
CA GLN A 233 -1.77 11.64 7.92
C GLN A 233 -1.43 11.13 9.33
N VAL A 234 -1.10 12.03 10.25
CA VAL A 234 -0.82 11.66 11.65
C VAL A 234 -2.04 10.96 12.26
N PHE A 235 -3.22 11.59 12.21
CA PHE A 235 -4.43 11.01 12.77
C PHE A 235 -4.84 9.71 12.07
N GLY A 236 -4.86 9.70 10.74
CA GLY A 236 -5.30 8.59 9.91
C GLY A 236 -4.42 7.35 10.06
N PHE A 237 -3.09 7.48 10.01
CA PHE A 237 -2.19 6.33 10.20
C PHE A 237 -2.19 5.82 11.66
N LEU A 238 -2.29 6.71 12.66
CA LEU A 238 -2.43 6.27 14.05
C LEU A 238 -3.77 5.57 14.29
N CYS A 239 -4.86 6.09 13.72
CA CYS A 239 -6.16 5.44 13.73
C CYS A 239 -6.06 4.05 13.08
N TRP A 240 -5.44 3.96 11.90
CA TRP A 240 -5.24 2.68 11.20
C TRP A 240 -4.45 1.68 12.04
N SER A 241 -3.38 2.11 12.72
CA SER A 241 -2.62 1.29 13.65
C SER A 241 -3.49 0.69 14.76
N VAL A 242 -4.33 1.52 15.39
CA VAL A 242 -5.26 1.06 16.44
C VAL A 242 -6.28 0.08 15.87
N MET A 243 -6.83 0.37 14.69
CA MET A 243 -7.79 -0.49 14.01
C MET A 243 -7.18 -1.86 13.64
N VAL A 244 -5.94 -1.90 13.17
CA VAL A 244 -5.20 -3.15 12.90
C VAL A 244 -4.97 -3.93 14.20
N LYS A 245 -4.65 -3.26 15.31
CA LYS A 245 -4.47 -3.93 16.60
C LYS A 245 -5.79 -4.52 17.13
N ALA A 246 -6.88 -3.77 16.99
CA ALA A 246 -8.23 -4.22 17.34
C ALA A 246 -8.66 -5.42 16.49
N ASP A 247 -8.43 -5.37 15.17
CA ASP A 247 -8.69 -6.45 14.21
C ASP A 247 -8.09 -7.78 14.67
N TYR A 248 -6.80 -7.78 15.04
CA TYR A 248 -6.14 -9.00 15.53
C TYR A 248 -6.84 -9.60 16.74
N LEU A 249 -7.19 -8.80 17.75
CA LEU A 249 -7.80 -9.31 18.98
C LEU A 249 -9.25 -9.77 18.75
N ILE A 250 -10.03 -8.99 18.00
CA ILE A 250 -11.43 -9.30 17.70
C ILE A 250 -11.53 -10.59 16.89
N HIS A 251 -10.73 -10.73 15.82
CA HIS A 251 -10.76 -11.96 15.01
C HIS A 251 -10.19 -13.17 15.76
N THR A 252 -9.19 -13.00 16.61
CA THR A 252 -8.67 -14.10 17.43
C THR A 252 -9.74 -14.61 18.40
N PHE A 253 -10.44 -13.70 19.08
CA PHE A 253 -11.54 -14.05 19.98
C PHE A 253 -12.71 -14.70 19.21
N ALA A 254 -13.15 -14.09 18.11
CA ALA A 254 -14.27 -14.58 17.32
C ALA A 254 -14.02 -15.98 16.72
N ASN A 255 -12.80 -16.28 16.27
CA ASN A 255 -12.46 -17.61 15.77
C ASN A 255 -12.56 -18.69 16.86
N GLY A 256 -12.32 -18.34 18.13
CA GLY A 256 -12.49 -19.25 19.26
C GLY A 256 -13.95 -19.47 19.66
N CYS A 257 -14.79 -18.44 19.54
CA CYS A 257 -16.21 -18.48 19.94
C CYS A 257 -17.15 -19.01 18.84
N ILE A 258 -16.89 -18.71 17.57
CA ILE A 258 -17.82 -18.98 16.47
C ILE A 258 -17.55 -20.37 15.86
N ARG A 259 -18.36 -21.34 16.27
CA ARG A 259 -18.28 -22.72 15.79
C ARG A 259 -19.21 -23.02 14.61
N SER A 260 -20.41 -22.46 14.57
CA SER A 260 -21.42 -22.78 13.55
C SER A 260 -21.17 -22.06 12.22
N TRP A 261 -21.49 -22.73 11.11
CA TRP A 261 -21.31 -22.18 9.76
C TRP A 261 -22.18 -20.93 9.47
N PRO A 262 -23.49 -20.90 9.80
CA PRO A 262 -24.31 -19.72 9.55
C PRO A 262 -23.83 -18.49 10.32
N LEU A 263 -23.41 -18.68 11.58
CA LEU A 263 -22.86 -17.60 12.40
C LEU A 263 -21.51 -17.11 11.86
N ARG A 264 -20.68 -18.01 11.33
CA ARG A 264 -19.41 -17.65 10.68
C ARG A 264 -19.64 -16.84 9.40
N LEU A 265 -20.66 -17.20 8.62
CA LEU A 265 -21.04 -16.43 7.43
C LEU A 265 -21.54 -15.04 7.82
N LEU A 266 -22.48 -14.96 8.77
CA LEU A 266 -22.99 -13.68 9.28
C LEU A 266 -21.85 -12.79 9.80
N TYR A 267 -20.95 -13.37 10.61
CA TYR A 267 -19.79 -12.67 11.13
C TYR A 267 -18.87 -12.16 10.01
N ARG A 268 -18.57 -12.96 8.99
CA ARG A 268 -17.76 -12.54 7.84
C ARG A 268 -18.42 -11.40 7.07
N SER A 269 -19.73 -11.46 6.83
CA SER A 269 -20.45 -10.40 6.13
C SER A 269 -20.45 -9.09 6.93
N LEU A 270 -20.70 -9.16 8.24
CA LEU A 270 -20.68 -7.98 9.11
C LEU A 270 -19.26 -7.38 9.24
N THR A 271 -18.24 -8.22 9.41
CA THR A 271 -16.85 -7.75 9.50
C THR A 271 -16.31 -7.25 8.17
N TRP A 272 -16.78 -7.78 7.04
CA TRP A 272 -16.52 -7.23 5.72
C TRP A 272 -17.08 -5.82 5.58
N ALA A 273 -18.38 -5.62 5.84
CA ALA A 273 -18.99 -4.30 5.76
C ALA A 273 -18.29 -3.30 6.70
N HIS A 274 -18.00 -3.73 7.93
CA HIS A 274 -17.29 -2.91 8.90
C HIS A 274 -15.84 -2.57 8.47
N THR A 275 -15.12 -3.54 7.89
CA THR A 275 -13.77 -3.31 7.34
C THR A 275 -13.81 -2.23 6.26
N GLN A 276 -14.73 -2.33 5.30
CA GLN A 276 -14.84 -1.34 4.22
C GLN A 276 -15.17 0.07 4.75
N ILE A 277 -16.02 0.17 5.77
CA ILE A 277 -16.37 1.46 6.40
C ILE A 277 -15.19 2.05 7.18
N ILE A 278 -14.47 1.24 7.97
CA ILE A 278 -13.28 1.70 8.70
C ILE A 278 -12.19 2.15 7.73
N ILE A 279 -11.95 1.39 6.67
CA ILE A 279 -10.97 1.76 5.65
C ILE A 279 -11.38 3.07 4.96
N ALA A 280 -12.66 3.25 4.65
CA ALA A 280 -13.15 4.51 4.09
C ALA A 280 -12.90 5.70 5.05
N TYR A 281 -13.17 5.52 6.35
CA TYR A 281 -12.89 6.52 7.38
C TYR A 281 -11.40 6.87 7.44
N VAL A 282 -10.53 5.85 7.48
CA VAL A 282 -9.07 6.03 7.51
C VAL A 282 -8.56 6.73 6.26
N MET A 283 -9.06 6.39 5.07
CA MET A 283 -8.68 7.05 3.81
C MET A 283 -9.04 8.53 3.83
N LEU A 284 -10.28 8.87 4.20
CA LEU A 284 -10.69 10.28 4.32
C LEU A 284 -9.88 11.03 5.38
N ALA A 285 -9.56 10.38 6.49
CA ALA A 285 -8.70 10.94 7.52
C ALA A 285 -7.30 11.25 6.96
N VAL A 286 -6.66 10.30 6.28
CA VAL A 286 -5.31 10.46 5.71
C VAL A 286 -5.25 11.58 4.67
N GLU A 287 -6.28 11.69 3.81
CA GLU A 287 -6.37 12.74 2.79
C GLU A 287 -6.76 14.13 3.38
N GLY A 288 -7.25 14.15 4.62
CA GLY A 288 -7.66 15.37 5.33
C GLY A 288 -6.48 16.27 5.72
N ARG A 289 -6.18 17.29 4.91
CA ARG A 289 -5.02 18.17 5.17
C ARG A 289 -5.15 19.13 6.34
N SER A 290 -6.37 19.56 6.69
CA SER A 290 -6.61 20.58 7.71
C SER A 290 -7.21 20.00 8.99
N PHE A 291 -6.90 20.60 10.13
CA PHE A 291 -7.53 20.26 11.41
C PHE A 291 -9.06 20.39 11.35
N SER A 292 -9.59 21.41 10.65
CA SER A 292 -11.03 21.58 10.45
C SER A 292 -11.67 20.39 9.72
N SER A 293 -11.03 19.87 8.65
CA SER A 293 -11.52 18.67 7.96
C SER A 293 -11.56 17.46 8.88
N LEU A 294 -10.55 17.31 9.74
CA LEU A 294 -10.49 16.19 10.69
C LEU A 294 -11.49 16.34 11.82
N CYS A 295 -11.65 17.54 12.38
CA CYS A 295 -12.67 17.81 13.38
C CYS A 295 -14.05 17.47 12.84
N ARG A 296 -14.36 17.87 11.59
CA ARG A 296 -15.61 17.49 10.93
C ARG A 296 -15.78 15.99 10.79
N LEU A 297 -14.76 15.28 10.31
CA LEU A 297 -14.79 13.82 10.23
C LEU A 297 -14.98 13.17 11.62
N CYS A 298 -14.28 13.68 12.64
CA CYS A 298 -14.32 13.19 14.02
C CYS A 298 -15.69 13.45 14.68
N CYS A 299 -16.29 14.61 14.44
CA CYS A 299 -17.61 14.97 14.95
C CYS A 299 -18.77 14.36 14.16
N SER A 300 -18.50 13.83 12.96
CA SER A 300 -19.52 13.18 12.14
C SER A 300 -19.98 11.84 12.73
N TYR A 301 -21.17 11.39 12.32
CA TYR A 301 -21.71 10.07 12.68
C TYR A 301 -20.76 8.92 12.32
N ASN A 302 -19.87 9.11 11.33
CA ASN A 302 -18.93 8.10 10.88
C ASN A 302 -17.91 7.68 11.95
N SER A 303 -17.65 8.51 12.97
CA SER A 303 -16.74 8.15 14.06
C SER A 303 -17.24 7.01 14.95
N ILE A 304 -18.53 6.65 14.87
CA ILE A 304 -19.07 5.51 15.62
C ILE A 304 -18.33 4.20 15.28
N PHE A 305 -17.92 4.01 14.03
CA PHE A 305 -17.23 2.79 13.59
C PHE A 305 -15.84 2.61 14.22
N PRO A 306 -14.89 3.56 14.12
CA PRO A 306 -13.62 3.43 14.82
C PRO A 306 -13.77 3.45 16.34
N VAL A 307 -14.70 4.23 16.91
CA VAL A 307 -14.93 4.26 18.37
C VAL A 307 -15.41 2.91 18.90
N THR A 308 -16.38 2.27 18.24
CA THR A 308 -16.84 0.93 18.63
C THR A 308 -15.72 -0.10 18.59
N TYR A 309 -14.85 -0.06 17.56
CA TYR A 309 -13.68 -0.93 17.48
C TYR A 309 -12.65 -0.67 18.59
N CYS A 310 -12.42 0.60 18.96
CA CYS A 310 -11.60 0.99 20.10
C CYS A 310 -12.17 0.47 21.44
N LEU A 311 -13.48 0.56 21.64
CA LEU A 311 -14.14 0.02 22.83
C LEU A 311 -13.97 -1.51 22.90
N LEU A 312 -14.17 -2.22 21.79
CA LEU A 312 -13.95 -3.67 21.71
C LEU A 312 -12.49 -4.04 22.02
N LEU A 313 -11.53 -3.30 21.46
CA LEU A 313 -10.11 -3.47 21.77
C LEU A 313 -9.85 -3.36 23.27
N PHE A 314 -10.38 -2.32 23.94
CA PHE A 314 -10.19 -2.12 25.37
C PHE A 314 -10.81 -3.24 26.21
N LEU A 315 -12.04 -3.65 25.89
CA LEU A 315 -12.74 -4.73 26.58
C LEU A 315 -12.01 -6.07 26.45
N LEU A 316 -11.55 -6.41 25.24
CA LEU A 316 -10.83 -7.65 24.98
C LEU A 316 -9.41 -7.64 25.57
N ALA A 317 -8.73 -6.50 25.56
CA ALA A 317 -7.41 -6.35 26.18
C ALA A 317 -7.49 -6.57 27.71
N ARG A 318 -8.51 -6.00 28.37
CA ARG A 318 -8.76 -6.23 29.81
C ARG A 318 -9.03 -7.70 30.12
N ARG A 319 -9.80 -8.38 29.28
CA ARG A 319 -10.09 -9.81 29.47
C ARG A 319 -8.84 -10.67 29.36
N LYS A 320 -7.96 -10.38 28.39
CA LYS A 320 -6.68 -11.07 28.24
C LYS A 320 -5.78 -10.94 29.48
N HIS A 321 -5.74 -9.75 30.09
CA HIS A 321 -4.96 -9.52 31.32
C HIS A 321 -5.52 -10.22 32.56
N LYS A 322 -6.80 -10.63 32.57
CA LYS A 322 -7.40 -11.38 33.69
C LYS A 322 -7.22 -12.91 33.58
N CYS A 323 -6.81 -13.42 32.41
CA CYS A 323 -6.63 -14.85 32.17
C CYS A 323 -5.15 -15.30 32.15
N ASN A 324 -4.22 -14.37 32.39
CA ASN A 324 -2.80 -14.63 32.61
C ASN A 324 -2.45 -14.32 34.06
#